data_AF-A0AAU7YXJ0-F1
#
_entry.id   AF-A0AAU7YXJ0-F1
#
_cell.length_a   1.000
_cell.length_b   1.000
_cell.length_c   1.000
_cell.angle_alpha   90.00
_cell.angle_beta   90.00
_cell.angle_gamma   90.00
#
_symmetry.space_group_name_H-M   'P 1'
#
loop_
_entity.id
_entity.type
_entity.pdbx_description
1 polymer ?
#
loop_
_entity_poly.entity_id
_entity_poly.type
_entity_poly.pdbx_seq_one_letter_code
_entity_poly.pdbx_strand_id
1 'polypeptide(L)'
;MPEDFEFPACEECNNRTSKQDTIFGFCSMLMDFNEANRSPADIARFNQHRGQIEMRWPDALPNPASGEPMFRAGHIITPSPVAVSVEMTPAMKESIEVIGIKLAHALYYREMKRIMQPTDRFFTAIHQIQRRGTENLTDYFKRVLPDLKVGNRSNIKDYGNRFAYKSGCKPDEDFFLFATQFGFGLLCWGMVLGPRAGLSASNDALIGMKWRQGGSDSMNGTALHQTAERTSKAEGEEGFSHV
;
A
#
# COMPACT_ATOMS: atom_id res chain seq x y z
N MET A 1 7.36 -9.23 2.60
CA MET A 1 6.22 -9.23 3.55
C MET A 1 6.72 -8.95 4.96
N PRO A 2 5.92 -8.32 5.84
CA PRO A 2 6.16 -8.37 7.28
C PRO A 2 6.40 -9.82 7.77
N GLU A 3 7.43 -10.06 8.57
CA GLU A 3 7.87 -11.43 8.98
C GLU A 3 6.77 -12.22 9.71
N ASP A 4 5.89 -11.54 10.45
CA ASP A 4 4.75 -12.19 11.14
C ASP A 4 3.53 -12.47 10.23
N PHE A 5 3.64 -12.23 8.93
CA PHE A 5 2.54 -12.32 7.96
C PHE A 5 2.83 -13.31 6.83
N GLU A 6 3.86 -14.13 6.99
CA GLU A 6 4.16 -15.22 6.08
C GLU A 6 3.05 -16.27 6.13
N PHE A 7 2.62 -16.72 4.95
CA PHE A 7 1.66 -17.81 4.85
C PHE A 7 2.37 -19.11 5.30
N PRO A 8 1.65 -20.11 5.85
CA PRO A 8 2.17 -21.46 6.02
C PRO A 8 2.34 -22.14 4.64
N ALA A 9 3.22 -21.58 3.82
CA ALA A 9 3.59 -22.03 2.49
C ALA A 9 5.08 -22.35 2.46
N CYS A 10 5.49 -23.05 1.40
CA CYS A 10 6.90 -23.36 1.18
C CYS A 10 7.74 -22.08 0.97
N GLU A 11 9.04 -22.13 1.26
CA GLU A 11 9.94 -20.99 1.05
C GLU A 11 9.90 -20.49 -0.40
N GLU A 12 9.93 -21.41 -1.36
CA GLU A 12 9.79 -21.10 -2.78
C GLU A 12 8.47 -20.35 -3.05
N CYS A 13 7.37 -20.82 -2.47
CA CYS A 13 6.04 -20.26 -2.61
C CYS A 13 5.97 -18.81 -2.09
N ASN A 14 6.59 -18.56 -0.93
CA ASN A 14 6.67 -17.22 -0.35
C ASN A 14 7.58 -16.28 -1.17
N ASN A 15 8.63 -16.81 -1.80
CA ASN A 15 9.64 -16.05 -2.55
C ASN A 15 9.33 -15.85 -4.05
N ARG A 16 8.33 -16.54 -4.61
CA ARG A 16 7.88 -16.37 -6.02
C ARG A 16 7.50 -14.95 -6.40
N THR A 17 7.16 -14.11 -5.42
CA THR A 17 6.74 -12.71 -5.61
C THR A 17 7.79 -11.70 -5.14
N SER A 18 9.06 -12.12 -5.01
CA SER A 18 10.15 -11.28 -4.51
C SER A 18 10.38 -9.99 -5.33
N LYS A 19 10.14 -10.05 -6.65
CA LYS A 19 10.13 -8.85 -7.52
C LYS A 19 9.08 -7.85 -7.04
N GLN A 20 7.83 -8.30 -6.91
CA GLN A 20 6.70 -7.47 -6.49
C GLN A 20 6.86 -6.97 -5.05
N ASP A 21 7.39 -7.79 -4.15
CA ASP A 21 7.73 -7.37 -2.78
C ASP A 21 8.76 -6.23 -2.77
N THR A 22 9.78 -6.31 -3.62
CA THR A 22 10.83 -5.27 -3.72
C THR A 22 10.26 -3.97 -4.28
N ILE A 23 9.51 -4.06 -5.39
CA ILE A 23 8.89 -2.89 -6.03
C ILE A 23 7.87 -2.24 -5.09
N PHE A 24 7.01 -3.03 -4.43
CA PHE A 24 6.06 -2.49 -3.46
C PHE A 24 6.76 -1.87 -2.25
N GLY A 25 7.83 -2.51 -1.74
CA GLY A 25 8.65 -1.95 -0.66
C GLY A 25 9.15 -0.55 -1.03
N PHE A 26 9.72 -0.38 -2.22
CA PHE A 26 10.11 0.92 -2.76
C PHE A 26 8.93 1.90 -2.85
N CYS A 27 7.80 1.49 -3.44
CA CYS A 27 6.61 2.34 -3.54
C CYS A 27 6.14 2.82 -2.17
N SER A 28 6.03 1.92 -1.18
CA SER A 28 5.58 2.24 0.17
C SER A 28 6.49 3.24 0.88
N MET A 29 7.81 3.14 0.68
CA MET A 29 8.78 4.09 1.24
C MET A 29 8.67 5.46 0.58
N LEU A 30 8.53 5.48 -0.74
CA LEU A 30 8.30 6.72 -1.47
C LEU A 30 6.99 7.40 -0.97
N MET A 31 6.02 6.64 -0.41
CA MET A 31 4.68 7.16 -0.04
C MET A 31 4.70 7.77 1.33
N ASP A 32 5.72 7.42 2.10
CA ASP A 32 5.83 7.75 3.48
C ASP A 32 6.24 9.22 3.64
N PHE A 33 5.26 10.03 4.02
CA PHE A 33 5.42 11.45 4.23
C PHE A 33 5.82 11.80 5.67
N ASN A 34 6.05 10.80 6.51
CA ASN A 34 6.54 11.03 7.85
C ASN A 34 8.05 11.30 7.82
N GLU A 35 8.45 12.54 8.10
CA GLU A 35 9.86 12.94 8.17
C GLU A 35 10.64 12.13 9.22
N ALA A 36 9.98 11.63 10.26
CA ALA A 36 10.61 10.75 11.25
C ALA A 36 11.08 9.41 10.64
N ASN A 37 10.50 8.98 9.51
CA ASN A 37 10.88 7.79 8.77
C ASN A 37 11.93 8.09 7.67
N ARG A 38 12.65 9.21 7.77
CA ARG A 38 13.74 9.63 6.85
C ARG A 38 15.11 9.71 7.52
N SER A 39 15.37 8.79 8.46
CA SER A 39 16.70 8.69 9.04
C SER A 39 17.74 8.37 7.94
N PRO A 40 19.04 8.62 8.18
CA PRO A 40 20.08 8.21 7.23
C PRO A 40 20.02 6.72 6.85
N ALA A 41 19.59 5.86 7.79
CA ALA A 41 19.38 4.44 7.54
C ALA A 41 18.19 4.17 6.62
N ASP A 42 17.08 4.91 6.77
CA ASP A 42 15.93 4.80 5.87
C ASP A 42 16.27 5.29 4.46
N ILE A 43 17.02 6.39 4.34
CA ILE A 43 17.52 6.89 3.04
C ILE A 43 18.45 5.88 2.38
N ALA A 44 19.37 5.27 3.15
CA ALA A 44 20.24 4.22 2.64
C ALA A 44 19.44 3.01 2.13
N ARG A 45 18.42 2.57 2.89
CA ARG A 45 17.52 1.48 2.48
C ARG A 45 16.71 1.84 1.23
N PHE A 46 16.21 3.07 1.15
CA PHE A 46 15.50 3.59 -0.02
C PHE A 46 16.38 3.52 -1.26
N ASN A 47 17.61 4.05 -1.18
CA ASN A 47 18.56 4.04 -2.28
C ASN A 47 18.98 2.62 -2.67
N GLN A 48 19.11 1.71 -1.70
CA GLN A 48 19.37 0.29 -1.97
C GLN A 48 18.22 -0.33 -2.77
N HIS A 49 16.96 -0.13 -2.37
CA HIS A 49 15.80 -0.63 -3.13
C HIS A 49 15.74 -0.03 -4.53
N ARG A 50 15.94 1.29 -4.64
CA ARG A 50 15.99 1.98 -5.94
C ARG A 50 17.05 1.38 -6.85
N GLY A 51 18.29 1.20 -6.36
CA GLY A 51 19.38 0.64 -7.14
C GLY A 51 19.15 -0.82 -7.56
N GLN A 52 18.52 -1.64 -6.70
CA GLN A 52 18.12 -3.00 -7.07
C GLN A 52 17.08 -3.01 -8.19
N ILE A 53 16.09 -2.13 -8.14
CA ILE A 53 15.07 -2.00 -9.17
C ILE A 53 15.70 -1.48 -10.46
N GLU A 54 16.52 -0.43 -10.40
CA GLU A 54 17.22 0.14 -11.56
C GLU A 54 18.04 -0.92 -12.31
N MET A 55 18.75 -1.78 -11.57
CA MET A 55 19.59 -2.82 -12.15
C MET A 55 18.79 -3.98 -12.78
N ARG A 56 17.63 -4.35 -12.20
CA ARG A 56 16.91 -5.58 -12.58
C ARG A 56 15.63 -5.33 -13.38
N TRP A 57 14.91 -4.26 -13.06
CA TRP A 57 13.59 -3.91 -13.58
C TRP A 57 13.50 -2.38 -13.73
N PRO A 58 14.33 -1.74 -14.58
CA PRO A 58 14.41 -0.28 -14.69
C PRO A 58 13.07 0.34 -15.10
N ASP A 59 12.25 -0.40 -15.85
CA ASP A 59 10.89 -0.04 -16.26
C ASP A 59 9.90 0.07 -15.09
N ALA A 60 10.25 -0.48 -13.92
CA ALA A 60 9.44 -0.36 -12.72
C ALA A 60 9.65 0.96 -11.97
N LEU A 61 10.70 1.73 -12.27
CA LEU A 61 10.93 3.04 -11.64
C LEU A 61 9.99 4.11 -12.21
N PRO A 62 9.48 5.03 -11.37
CA PRO A 62 8.63 6.10 -11.84
C PRO A 62 9.47 7.08 -12.66
N ASN A 63 8.92 7.61 -13.75
CA ASN A 63 9.58 8.62 -14.57
C ASN A 63 9.53 9.99 -13.86
N PRO A 64 10.64 10.57 -13.40
CA PRO A 64 10.61 11.87 -12.73
C PRO A 64 10.14 13.00 -13.66
N ALA A 65 10.33 12.83 -14.97
CA ALA A 65 9.92 13.82 -15.97
C ALA A 65 8.40 13.87 -16.19
N SER A 66 7.63 12.86 -15.74
CA SER A 66 6.16 12.91 -15.73
C SER A 66 5.60 13.49 -14.43
N GLY A 67 6.46 14.07 -13.59
CA GLY A 67 6.10 14.67 -12.32
C GLY A 67 5.24 15.93 -12.49
N GLU A 68 4.04 15.92 -11.93
CA GLU A 68 3.16 17.10 -11.87
C GLU A 68 3.16 17.71 -10.46
N PRO A 69 3.34 19.02 -10.30
CA PRO A 69 3.34 19.66 -8.99
C PRO A 69 1.96 19.57 -8.33
N MET A 70 1.94 19.18 -7.06
CA MET A 70 0.76 19.16 -6.21
C MET A 70 0.80 20.33 -5.22
N PHE A 71 -0.14 21.26 -5.38
CA PHE A 71 -0.34 22.43 -4.50
C PHE A 71 -1.31 22.16 -3.34
N ARG A 72 -1.82 20.93 -3.25
CA ARG A 72 -2.77 20.51 -2.23
C ARG A 72 -2.46 19.09 -1.77
N ALA A 73 -2.40 18.89 -0.46
CA ALA A 73 -2.32 17.58 0.19
C ALA A 73 -3.33 17.53 1.35
N GLY A 74 -4.29 16.62 1.29
CA GLY A 74 -5.45 16.64 2.20
C GLY A 74 -6.18 18.00 2.18
N HIS A 75 -6.30 18.63 3.36
CA HIS A 75 -6.93 19.94 3.56
C HIS A 75 -5.99 21.14 3.39
N ILE A 76 -4.69 20.91 3.18
CA ILE A 76 -3.69 21.97 3.08
C ILE A 76 -3.61 22.46 1.63
N ILE A 77 -3.74 23.78 1.41
CA ILE A 77 -3.55 24.45 0.12
C ILE A 77 -2.37 25.42 0.27
N THR A 78 -1.40 25.34 -0.63
CA THR A 78 -0.18 26.17 -0.56
C THR A 78 0.13 26.84 -1.89
N PRO A 79 0.74 28.04 -1.85
CA PRO A 79 1.19 28.73 -3.07
C PRO A 79 2.41 28.06 -3.72
N SER A 80 3.13 27.20 -2.98
CA SER A 80 4.24 26.39 -3.49
C SER A 80 3.86 24.90 -3.47
N PRO A 81 4.38 24.07 -4.39
CA PRO A 81 4.10 22.64 -4.39
C PRO A 81 4.51 22.00 -3.05
N VAL A 82 3.59 21.26 -2.43
CA VAL A 82 3.85 20.44 -1.24
C VAL A 82 4.36 19.06 -1.61
N ALA A 83 4.21 18.69 -2.88
CA ALA A 83 4.60 17.40 -3.41
C ALA A 83 4.59 17.38 -4.96
N VAL A 84 5.06 16.29 -5.55
CA VAL A 84 4.95 15.96 -6.98
C VAL A 84 4.19 14.65 -7.14
N SER A 85 3.19 14.64 -8.03
CA SER A 85 2.46 13.47 -8.51
C SER A 85 3.22 12.80 -9.64
N VAL A 86 3.49 11.50 -9.52
CA VAL A 86 4.05 10.70 -10.61
C VAL A 86 3.06 9.61 -11.03
N GLU A 87 3.07 9.27 -12.31
CA GLU A 87 2.30 8.14 -12.80
C GLU A 87 2.91 6.82 -12.31
N MET A 88 2.07 5.90 -11.83
CA MET A 88 2.51 4.54 -11.55
C MET A 88 2.86 3.81 -12.84
N THR A 89 4.02 3.16 -12.84
CA THR A 89 4.37 2.22 -13.91
C THR A 89 3.47 0.98 -13.87
N PRO A 90 3.31 0.26 -14.98
CA PRO A 90 2.59 -1.02 -14.98
C PRO A 90 3.13 -2.01 -13.95
N ALA A 91 4.46 -2.11 -13.79
CA ALA A 91 5.08 -3.02 -12.82
C ALA A 91 4.77 -2.64 -11.37
N MET A 92 4.64 -1.35 -11.05
CA MET A 92 4.19 -0.93 -9.72
C MET A 92 2.72 -1.29 -9.47
N LYS A 93 1.84 -1.12 -10.47
CA LYS A 93 0.42 -1.49 -10.38
C LYS A 93 0.27 -3.00 -10.10
N GLU A 94 0.96 -3.82 -10.88
CA GLU A 94 1.04 -5.27 -10.68
C GLU A 94 1.53 -5.61 -9.26
N SER A 95 2.61 -4.96 -8.82
CA SER A 95 3.19 -5.23 -7.50
C SER A 95 2.21 -4.92 -6.36
N ILE A 96 1.49 -3.81 -6.46
CA ILE A 96 0.43 -3.44 -5.51
C ILE A 96 -0.68 -4.50 -5.47
N GLU A 97 -1.13 -4.98 -6.62
CA GLU A 97 -2.16 -5.99 -6.69
C GLU A 97 -1.74 -7.31 -6.04
N VAL A 98 -0.50 -7.73 -6.32
CA VAL A 98 0.08 -8.95 -5.73
C VAL A 98 0.15 -8.82 -4.22
N ILE A 99 0.58 -7.68 -3.69
CA ILE A 99 0.58 -7.44 -2.25
C ILE A 99 -0.83 -7.43 -1.67
N GLY A 100 -1.80 -6.82 -2.35
CA GLY A 100 -3.20 -6.89 -1.95
C GLY A 100 -3.69 -8.33 -1.80
N ILE A 101 -3.43 -9.18 -2.80
CA ILE A 101 -3.77 -10.62 -2.76
C ILE A 101 -3.09 -11.30 -1.58
N LYS A 102 -1.78 -11.11 -1.40
CA LYS A 102 -1.01 -11.70 -0.30
C LYS A 102 -1.57 -11.30 1.06
N LEU A 103 -1.91 -10.03 1.25
CA LEU A 103 -2.52 -9.53 2.48
C LEU A 103 -3.90 -10.13 2.72
N ALA A 104 -4.75 -10.22 1.68
CA ALA A 104 -6.07 -10.83 1.80
C ALA A 104 -5.97 -12.27 2.30
N HIS A 105 -5.09 -13.08 1.70
CA HIS A 105 -4.86 -14.46 2.11
C HIS A 105 -4.24 -14.57 3.51
N ALA A 106 -3.17 -13.82 3.80
CA ALA A 106 -2.45 -13.90 5.06
C ALA A 106 -3.31 -13.45 6.24
N LEU A 107 -4.02 -12.31 6.10
CA LEU A 107 -4.87 -11.79 7.17
C LEU A 107 -6.13 -12.61 7.35
N TYR A 108 -6.72 -13.12 6.27
CA TYR A 108 -7.84 -14.05 6.38
C TYR A 108 -7.44 -15.31 7.15
N TYR A 109 -6.31 -15.93 6.80
CA TYR A 109 -5.80 -17.10 7.53
C TYR A 109 -5.55 -16.79 9.01
N ARG A 110 -4.92 -15.64 9.29
CA ARG A 110 -4.58 -15.21 10.64
C ARG A 110 -5.81 -14.97 11.52
N GLU A 111 -6.84 -14.33 10.97
CA GLU A 111 -8.02 -13.88 11.72
C GLU A 111 -9.14 -14.93 11.72
N MET A 112 -9.38 -15.59 10.59
CA MET A 112 -10.43 -16.62 10.44
C MET A 112 -9.96 -18.03 10.85
N LYS A 113 -8.65 -18.22 11.09
CA LYS A 113 -8.02 -19.50 11.44
C LYS A 113 -8.28 -20.62 10.42
N ARG A 114 -8.52 -20.26 9.16
CA ARG A 114 -8.70 -21.21 8.06
C ARG A 114 -8.16 -20.63 6.75
N ILE A 115 -7.84 -21.52 5.82
CA ILE A 115 -7.34 -21.14 4.50
C ILE A 115 -8.51 -20.65 3.64
N MET A 116 -8.29 -19.57 2.87
CA MET A 116 -9.24 -19.09 1.87
C MET A 116 -9.47 -20.17 0.80
N GLN A 117 -10.71 -20.53 0.57
CA GLN A 117 -11.08 -21.61 -0.36
C GLN A 117 -11.17 -21.11 -1.80
N PRO A 118 -11.10 -22.01 -2.80
CA PRO A 118 -11.25 -21.62 -4.20
C PRO A 118 -12.59 -20.95 -4.54
N THR A 119 -13.62 -21.25 -3.76
CA THR A 119 -14.97 -20.69 -3.89
C THR A 119 -15.15 -19.36 -3.16
N ASP A 120 -14.20 -18.97 -2.30
CA ASP A 120 -14.22 -17.66 -1.65
C ASP A 120 -13.94 -16.58 -2.70
N ARG A 121 -14.63 -15.46 -2.57
CA ARG A 121 -14.43 -14.27 -3.40
C ARG A 121 -13.71 -13.21 -2.58
N PHE A 122 -12.77 -12.50 -3.18
CA PHE A 122 -12.11 -11.40 -2.51
C PHE A 122 -11.93 -10.19 -3.41
N PHE A 123 -11.81 -9.04 -2.78
CA PHE A 123 -11.50 -7.78 -3.42
C PHE A 123 -10.44 -7.06 -2.59
N THR A 124 -9.49 -6.43 -3.27
CA THR A 124 -8.45 -5.63 -2.63
C THR A 124 -8.31 -4.33 -3.36
N ALA A 125 -8.16 -3.26 -2.61
CA ALA A 125 -7.83 -1.96 -3.12
C ALA A 125 -6.80 -1.31 -2.21
N ILE A 126 -6.34 -0.18 -2.68
CA ILE A 126 -5.31 0.60 -2.03
C ILE A 126 -5.69 2.06 -2.22
N HIS A 127 -5.23 2.92 -1.34
CA HIS A 127 -5.27 4.35 -1.57
C HIS A 127 -4.22 5.07 -0.75
N GLN A 128 -3.91 6.29 -1.18
CA GLN A 128 -3.08 7.17 -0.39
C GLN A 128 -3.91 8.01 0.55
N ILE A 129 -3.44 8.09 1.79
CA ILE A 129 -4.15 8.75 2.87
C ILE A 129 -4.25 10.27 2.64
N GLN A 130 -3.27 10.85 1.95
CA GLN A 130 -3.24 12.29 1.65
C GLN A 130 -4.01 12.67 0.37
N ARG A 131 -4.47 11.67 -0.40
CA ARG A 131 -5.22 11.93 -1.64
C ARG A 131 -6.62 12.41 -1.27
N ARG A 132 -6.98 13.59 -1.79
CA ARG A 132 -8.32 14.16 -1.62
C ARG A 132 -9.41 13.16 -2.03
N GLY A 133 -10.45 13.04 -1.21
CA GLY A 133 -11.59 12.16 -1.43
C GLY A 133 -11.44 10.78 -0.77
N THR A 134 -10.31 10.50 -0.14
CA THR A 134 -10.06 9.23 0.56
C THR A 134 -10.22 9.34 2.07
N GLU A 135 -10.46 10.54 2.60
CA GLU A 135 -10.60 10.83 4.03
C GLU A 135 -11.80 10.06 4.61
N ASN A 136 -12.95 10.14 3.93
CA ASN A 136 -14.17 9.42 4.33
C ASN A 136 -13.97 7.90 4.41
N LEU A 137 -13.20 7.33 3.48
CA LEU A 137 -12.92 5.90 3.47
C LEU A 137 -11.96 5.51 4.59
N THR A 138 -10.93 6.32 4.82
CA THR A 138 -9.98 6.12 5.92
C THR A 138 -10.68 6.21 7.28
N ASP A 139 -11.55 7.21 7.46
CA ASP A 139 -12.34 7.39 8.68
C ASP A 139 -13.41 6.31 8.84
N TYR A 140 -13.98 5.80 7.75
CA TYR A 140 -14.83 4.63 7.78
C TYR A 140 -14.09 3.41 8.37
N PHE A 141 -12.90 3.08 7.87
CA PHE A 141 -12.13 1.95 8.43
C PHE A 141 -11.72 2.17 9.89
N LYS A 142 -11.33 3.39 10.27
CA LYS A 142 -11.01 3.71 11.66
C LYS A 142 -12.18 3.45 12.61
N ARG A 143 -13.41 3.78 12.20
CA ARG A 143 -14.64 3.63 12.99
C ARG A 143 -15.17 2.20 13.02
N VAL A 144 -15.18 1.52 11.87
CA VAL A 144 -15.88 0.23 11.71
C VAL A 144 -15.00 -0.96 12.09
N LEU A 145 -13.70 -0.87 11.90
CA LEU A 145 -12.81 -1.98 12.20
C LEU A 145 -12.29 -1.91 13.64
N PRO A 146 -12.48 -2.97 14.44
CA PRO A 146 -12.02 -3.04 15.82
C PRO A 146 -10.49 -3.08 15.88
N ASP A 147 -9.96 -2.76 17.07
CA ASP A 147 -8.59 -2.98 17.56
C ASP A 147 -7.44 -2.92 16.54
N LEU A 148 -6.62 -1.88 16.67
CA LEU A 148 -5.39 -1.76 15.91
C LEU A 148 -4.39 -2.86 16.30
N LYS A 149 -4.00 -3.67 15.32
CA LYS A 149 -2.94 -4.67 15.44
C LYS A 149 -1.67 -4.14 14.80
N VAL A 150 -0.63 -4.04 15.60
CA VAL A 150 0.71 -3.64 15.18
C VAL A 150 1.53 -4.90 14.93
N GLY A 151 2.17 -5.00 13.77
CA GLY A 151 3.11 -6.10 13.51
C GLY A 151 4.29 -6.04 14.48
N ASN A 152 4.90 -7.18 14.79
CA ASN A 152 6.14 -7.20 15.56
C ASN A 152 7.30 -7.65 14.69
N ARG A 153 8.48 -7.11 14.97
CA ARG A 153 9.75 -7.62 14.48
C ARG A 153 10.76 -7.38 15.59
N SER A 154 11.35 -8.45 16.11
CA SER A 154 12.26 -8.39 17.26
C SER A 154 13.46 -7.47 17.04
N ASN A 155 13.83 -7.22 15.78
CA ASN A 155 14.93 -6.36 15.37
C ASN A 155 14.54 -4.91 15.02
N ILE A 156 13.25 -4.53 15.08
CA ILE A 156 12.80 -3.17 14.70
C ILE A 156 11.90 -2.58 15.81
N LYS A 157 12.44 -1.62 16.57
CA LYS A 157 11.75 -1.00 17.72
C LYS A 157 10.46 -0.24 17.35
N ASP A 158 10.42 0.39 16.17
CA ASP A 158 9.27 1.20 15.71
C ASP A 158 8.52 0.56 14.53
N TYR A 159 8.37 -0.78 14.56
CA TYR A 159 7.74 -1.51 13.45
C TYR A 159 6.28 -1.08 13.21
N GLY A 160 5.56 -0.68 14.26
CA GLY A 160 4.17 -0.21 14.14
C GLY A 160 3.99 1.06 13.32
N ASN A 161 5.01 1.89 13.22
CA ASN A 161 5.01 3.05 12.33
C ASN A 161 5.23 2.67 10.86
N ARG A 162 5.63 1.43 10.59
CA ARG A 162 5.92 0.90 9.25
C ARG A 162 4.81 0.00 8.74
N PHE A 163 4.18 -0.77 9.62
CA PHE A 163 3.04 -1.62 9.29
C PHE A 163 2.09 -1.82 10.47
N ALA A 164 0.81 -1.55 10.23
CA ALA A 164 -0.27 -1.89 11.14
C ALA A 164 -1.52 -2.31 10.36
N TYR A 165 -2.43 -3.03 11.00
CA TYR A 165 -3.70 -3.38 10.37
C TYR A 165 -4.86 -3.40 11.37
N LYS A 166 -6.06 -3.23 10.85
CA LYS A 166 -7.32 -3.49 11.52
C LYS A 166 -8.09 -4.52 10.70
N SER A 167 -8.93 -5.31 11.37
CA SER A 167 -9.74 -6.32 10.71
C SER A 167 -11.05 -6.55 11.44
N GLY A 168 -12.09 -6.90 10.71
CA GLY A 168 -13.39 -7.29 11.23
C GLY A 168 -13.85 -8.57 10.54
N CYS A 169 -14.46 -9.46 11.30
CA CYS A 169 -15.02 -10.70 10.77
C CYS A 169 -16.46 -10.88 11.25
N LYS A 170 -17.24 -11.56 10.42
CA LYS A 170 -18.53 -12.10 10.80
C LYS A 170 -18.56 -13.56 10.36
N PRO A 171 -18.11 -14.49 11.22
CA PRO A 171 -17.94 -15.90 10.84
C PRO A 171 -19.23 -16.56 10.35
N ASP A 172 -20.38 -16.20 10.94
CA ASP A 172 -21.69 -16.73 10.57
C ASP A 172 -22.15 -16.23 9.19
N GLU A 173 -21.74 -15.03 8.80
CA GLU A 173 -22.03 -14.43 7.48
C GLU A 173 -20.94 -14.75 6.43
N ASP A 174 -19.90 -15.51 6.81
CA ASP A 174 -18.77 -15.85 5.94
C ASP A 174 -18.07 -14.60 5.37
N PHE A 175 -17.95 -13.56 6.20
CA PHE A 175 -17.47 -12.24 5.82
C PHE A 175 -16.20 -11.85 6.59
N PHE A 176 -15.22 -11.29 5.87
CA PHE A 176 -14.00 -10.74 6.42
C PHE A 176 -13.63 -9.42 5.73
N LEU A 177 -13.20 -8.42 6.51
CA LEU A 177 -12.75 -7.13 6.02
C LEU A 177 -11.45 -6.74 6.75
N PHE A 178 -10.49 -6.19 6.03
CA PHE A 178 -9.25 -5.67 6.60
C PHE A 178 -8.87 -4.32 6.01
N ALA A 179 -8.11 -3.56 6.79
CA ALA A 179 -7.40 -2.36 6.35
C ALA A 179 -6.00 -2.39 6.95
N THR A 180 -5.00 -2.29 6.11
CA THR A 180 -3.57 -2.27 6.46
C THR A 180 -3.00 -0.92 6.10
N GLN A 181 -2.09 -0.42 6.92
CA GLN A 181 -1.38 0.81 6.72
C GLN A 181 0.12 0.50 6.58
N PHE A 182 0.74 1.04 5.53
CA PHE A 182 2.18 0.99 5.29
C PHE A 182 2.77 2.39 5.42
N GLY A 183 3.70 2.57 6.37
CA GLY A 183 4.18 3.89 6.73
C GLY A 183 3.03 4.81 7.13
N PHE A 184 3.11 6.08 6.77
CA PHE A 184 2.00 7.02 6.92
C PHE A 184 1.23 7.27 5.63
N GLY A 185 1.79 6.89 4.48
CA GLY A 185 1.29 7.25 3.16
C GLY A 185 0.19 6.38 2.58
N LEU A 186 0.19 5.10 2.93
CA LEU A 186 -0.50 4.10 2.12
C LEU A 186 -1.43 3.24 2.96
N LEU A 187 -2.66 3.08 2.48
CA LEU A 187 -3.65 2.17 3.05
C LEU A 187 -4.03 1.12 2.01
N CYS A 188 -3.78 -0.16 2.29
CA CYS A 188 -4.29 -1.27 1.50
C CYS A 188 -5.41 -1.98 2.27
N TRP A 189 -6.56 -2.16 1.64
CA TRP A 189 -7.72 -2.76 2.28
C TRP A 189 -8.33 -3.83 1.38
N GLY A 190 -9.11 -4.71 1.97
CA GLY A 190 -9.77 -5.74 1.19
C GLY A 190 -10.85 -6.45 1.97
N MET A 191 -11.71 -7.12 1.22
CA MET A 191 -12.84 -7.89 1.73
C MET A 191 -12.82 -9.29 1.15
N VAL A 192 -13.28 -10.26 1.92
CA VAL A 192 -13.44 -11.66 1.54
C VAL A 192 -14.86 -12.09 1.87
N LEU A 193 -15.51 -12.73 0.91
CA LEU A 193 -16.85 -13.30 1.00
C LEU A 193 -16.76 -14.78 0.68
N GLY A 194 -17.06 -15.63 1.64
CA GLY A 194 -17.16 -17.05 1.35
C GLY A 194 -18.43 -17.41 0.55
N PRO A 195 -18.57 -18.69 0.17
CA PRO A 195 -19.65 -19.14 -0.71
C PRO A 195 -21.04 -18.98 -0.09
N ARG A 196 -21.13 -18.88 1.25
CA ARG A 196 -22.39 -18.70 1.97
C ARG A 196 -22.83 -17.24 2.10
N ALA A 197 -21.94 -16.29 1.78
CA ALA A 197 -22.27 -14.88 1.81
C ALA A 197 -23.24 -14.53 0.66
N GLY A 198 -24.52 -14.44 1.01
CA GLY A 198 -25.56 -14.01 0.08
C GLY A 198 -25.39 -12.56 -0.31
N LEU A 199 -25.13 -12.29 -1.59
CA LEU A 199 -25.26 -10.95 -2.14
C LEU A 199 -26.74 -10.75 -2.52
N SER A 200 -27.47 -9.97 -1.74
CA SER A 200 -28.85 -9.61 -2.06
C SER A 200 -28.91 -8.50 -3.11
N ALA A 201 -30.06 -8.33 -3.78
CA ALA A 201 -30.29 -7.23 -4.71
C ALA A 201 -30.20 -5.84 -4.05
N SER A 202 -30.25 -5.73 -2.72
CA SER A 202 -29.96 -4.48 -2.01
C SER A 202 -28.47 -4.13 -1.99
N ASN A 203 -27.59 -5.00 -2.52
CA ASN A 203 -26.14 -4.84 -2.54
C ASN A 203 -25.60 -4.53 -3.94
N ASP A 204 -26.31 -3.72 -4.73
CA ASP A 204 -25.92 -3.35 -6.10
C ASP A 204 -24.44 -2.94 -6.22
N ALA A 205 -23.94 -2.19 -5.23
CA ALA A 205 -22.54 -1.78 -5.17
C ALA A 205 -21.56 -2.97 -5.08
N LEU A 206 -21.90 -4.01 -4.30
CA LEU A 206 -21.07 -5.22 -4.17
C LEU A 206 -21.18 -6.13 -5.40
N ILE A 207 -22.36 -6.16 -6.04
CA ILE A 207 -22.59 -6.94 -7.26
C ILE A 207 -21.70 -6.43 -8.40
N GLY A 208 -21.52 -5.11 -8.51
CA GLY A 208 -20.67 -4.49 -9.52
C GLY A 208 -19.16 -4.59 -9.27
N MET A 209 -18.71 -5.11 -8.13
CA MET A 209 -17.27 -5.20 -7.83
C MET A 209 -16.59 -6.29 -8.66
N LYS A 210 -15.35 -6.02 -9.07
CA LYS A 210 -14.48 -7.00 -9.73
C LYS A 210 -13.91 -7.98 -8.70
N TRP A 211 -14.75 -8.91 -8.26
CA TRP A 211 -14.37 -9.98 -7.35
C TRP A 211 -13.36 -10.92 -8.01
N ARG A 212 -12.30 -11.24 -7.27
CA ARG A 212 -11.34 -12.29 -7.57
C ARG A 212 -11.75 -13.56 -6.81
N GLN A 213 -11.36 -14.74 -7.29
CA GLN A 213 -11.59 -16.00 -6.58
C GLN A 213 -10.33 -16.42 -5.83
N GLY A 214 -10.50 -16.92 -4.61
CA GLY A 214 -9.41 -17.60 -3.89
C GLY A 214 -8.85 -18.74 -4.75
N GLY A 215 -7.55 -19.02 -4.65
CA GLY A 215 -6.95 -20.16 -5.35
C GLY A 215 -6.83 -20.07 -6.88
N SER A 216 -7.09 -18.90 -7.50
CA SER A 216 -6.88 -18.68 -8.94
C SER A 216 -5.62 -17.86 -9.23
N ASP A 217 -4.73 -18.43 -10.04
CA ASP A 217 -3.43 -17.90 -10.51
C ASP A 217 -3.56 -16.79 -11.58
N SER A 218 -4.51 -15.85 -11.45
CA SER A 218 -4.71 -14.80 -12.47
C SER A 218 -4.67 -13.38 -11.90
N MET A 219 -3.49 -12.74 -12.06
CA MET A 219 -3.24 -11.32 -11.81
C MET A 219 -3.87 -10.46 -12.92
N ASN A 220 -4.63 -9.40 -12.58
CA ASN A 220 -4.99 -8.30 -13.50
C ASN A 220 -5.60 -7.06 -12.78
N GLY A 221 -5.00 -5.87 -13.00
CA GLY A 221 -5.40 -4.45 -12.83
C GLY A 221 -5.87 -3.96 -11.43
N THR A 222 -5.49 -2.80 -10.83
CA THR A 222 -5.46 -1.38 -11.29
C THR A 222 -4.80 -0.39 -10.24
N ALA A 223 -4.55 0.90 -10.58
CA ALA A 223 -3.56 1.91 -10.07
C ALA A 223 -3.91 2.95 -8.93
N LEU A 224 -2.90 3.68 -8.36
CA LEU A 224 -2.96 4.98 -7.56
C LEU A 224 -1.69 5.90 -7.49
N HIS A 225 -1.86 7.23 -7.32
CA HIS A 225 -0.85 8.34 -7.33
C HIS A 225 -0.19 8.70 -5.99
N GLN A 226 0.96 9.41 -6.00
CA GLN A 226 1.92 9.66 -4.88
C GLN A 226 2.67 11.00 -4.82
N THR A 227 3.08 11.47 -3.62
CA THR A 227 3.60 12.81 -3.28
C THR A 227 5.12 12.87 -2.97
N ALA A 228 5.84 13.87 -3.52
CA ALA A 228 7.31 14.05 -3.42
C ALA A 228 7.88 14.92 -2.28
N GLU A 229 9.18 14.71 -1.99
CA GLU A 229 10.00 15.43 -1.01
C GLU A 229 10.78 16.63 -1.59
N ARG A 230 11.01 17.63 -0.73
CA ARG A 230 11.88 18.79 -0.95
C ARG A 230 13.37 18.41 -0.95
N THR A 231 14.08 18.70 -2.03
CA THR A 231 15.53 18.96 -1.98
C THR A 231 15.77 20.44 -1.77
N SER A 232 16.18 20.84 -0.58
CA SER A 232 16.84 22.14 -0.37
C SER A 232 18.28 22.03 -0.85
N LYS A 233 18.61 22.69 -1.97
CA LYS A 233 19.99 23.12 -2.24
C LYS A 233 20.01 24.63 -2.30
N ALA A 234 20.92 25.17 -1.50
CA ALA A 234 21.27 26.56 -1.41
C ALA A 234 22.02 27.00 -2.68
N GLU A 235 21.57 28.11 -3.25
CA GLU A 235 22.31 29.00 -4.14
C GLU A 235 22.05 30.38 -3.53
N GLY A 236 23.01 31.14 -3.01
CA GLY A 236 24.22 31.54 -3.72
C GLY A 236 23.95 32.90 -4.36
N GLU A 237 23.66 33.92 -3.57
CA GLU A 237 23.51 35.30 -4.05
C GLU A 237 24.90 35.87 -4.41
N GLU A 238 25.27 35.76 -5.68
CA GLU A 238 26.14 36.73 -6.33
C GLU A 238 25.27 37.83 -6.94
N GLY A 239 25.50 39.08 -6.55
CA GLY A 239 24.87 40.22 -7.22
C GLY A 239 24.96 41.53 -6.47
N PHE A 240 26.15 42.15 -6.44
CA PHE A 240 26.24 43.61 -6.33
C PHE A 240 27.41 44.13 -7.18
N SER A 241 27.09 44.69 -8.35
CA SER A 241 27.94 45.66 -9.04
C SER A 241 27.16 46.96 -9.19
N HIS A 242 27.60 48.03 -8.54
CA HIS A 242 27.47 49.39 -9.02
C HIS A 242 28.62 50.23 -8.44
N VAL A 243 29.61 50.49 -9.31
CA VAL A 243 30.28 51.79 -9.43
C VAL A 243 30.24 52.13 -10.91
#